data_AF-A0A2A6EDI0-F1
#
_entry.id   AF-A0A2A6EDI0-F1
#
_cell.length_a   1.000
_cell.length_b   1.000
_cell.length_c   1.000
_cell.angle_alpha   90.00
_cell.angle_beta   90.00
_cell.angle_gamma   90.00
#
_symmetry.space_group_name_H-M   'P 1'
#
loop_
_entity.id
_entity.type
_entity.pdbx_description
1 polymer ?
#
loop_
_entity_poly.entity_id
_entity_poly.type
_entity_poly.pdbx_seq_one_letter_code
_entity_poly.pdbx_strand_id
1 'polypeptide(L)' 'MMQNDRWLIKYNGVKDFMARDNRKPSKYYPEEKLKFHIILHYKKLYYNGTLKTEGLEMFKQLLEMCEMYRRKKQHE' A
#
# COMPACT_ATOMS: atom_id res chain seq x y z
N MET A 1 -12.60 -2.99 -19.89
CA MET A 1 -11.88 -2.66 -18.65
C MET A 1 -10.53 -3.33 -18.71
N MET A 2 -9.46 -2.55 -18.87
CA MET A 2 -8.10 -3.11 -18.89
C MET A 2 -7.83 -3.73 -17.52
N GLN A 3 -7.04 -4.80 -17.46
CA GLN A 3 -6.54 -5.33 -16.17
C GLN A 3 -5.87 -4.23 -15.31
N ASN A 4 -5.51 -3.10 -15.94
CA ASN A 4 -5.00 -1.92 -15.28
C ASN A 4 -5.99 -1.23 -14.31
N ASP A 5 -7.29 -1.32 -14.56
CA ASP A 5 -8.28 -0.57 -13.78
C ASP A 5 -8.44 -1.14 -12.36
N ARG A 6 -8.36 -2.48 -12.23
CA ARG A 6 -8.52 -3.16 -10.94
C ARG A 6 -7.37 -2.88 -9.97
N TRP A 7 -6.16 -2.68 -10.49
CA TRP A 7 -5.02 -2.37 -9.63
C TRP A 7 -5.10 -0.92 -9.15
N LEU A 8 -5.53 0.01 -10.02
CA LEU A 8 -5.65 1.42 -9.67
C LEU A 8 -6.70 1.63 -8.58
N ILE A 9 -7.83 0.93 -8.66
CA ILE A 9 -8.88 0.94 -7.63
C ILE A 9 -8.32 0.47 -6.28
N LYS A 10 -7.55 -0.62 -6.27
CA LYS A 10 -6.94 -1.15 -5.03
C LYS A 10 -5.90 -0.20 -4.45
N TYR A 11 -5.05 0.38 -5.30
CA TYR A 11 -4.05 1.36 -4.90
C TYR A 11 -4.70 2.60 -4.27
N ASN A 12 -5.68 3.18 -4.97
CA ASN A 12 -6.41 4.35 -4.48
C ASN A 12 -7.10 4.05 -3.15
N GLY A 13 -7.76 2.90 -3.01
CA GLY A 13 -8.40 2.52 -1.75
C GLY A 13 -7.43 2.35 -0.55
N VAL A 14 -6.16 2.01 -0.79
CA VAL A 14 -5.13 1.98 0.27
C VAL A 14 -4.64 3.39 0.58
N LYS A 15 -4.40 4.20 -0.46
CA LYS A 15 -3.97 5.59 -0.35
C LYS A 15 -4.99 6.43 0.43
N ASP A 16 -6.27 6.32 0.07
CA ASP A 16 -7.37 7.04 0.71
C ASP A 16 -7.51 6.65 2.18
N PHE A 17 -7.38 5.36 2.50
CA PHE A 17 -7.38 4.91 3.89
C PHE A 17 -6.23 5.52 4.69
N MET A 18 -5.00 5.51 4.16
CA MET A 18 -3.85 6.08 4.85
C MET A 18 -3.98 7.59 5.05
N ALA A 19 -4.49 8.31 4.05
CA ALA A 19 -4.71 9.75 4.13
C ALA A 19 -5.85 10.12 5.10
N ARG A 20 -6.93 9.32 5.15
CA ARG A 20 -8.08 9.56 6.02
C ARG A 20 -7.78 9.22 7.48
N ASP A 21 -7.19 8.05 7.71
CA ASP A 21 -6.96 7.52 9.05
C ASP A 21 -5.58 7.93 9.63
N ASN A 22 -4.75 8.62 8.85
CA ASN A 22 -3.37 9.02 9.18
C ASN A 22 -2.51 7.87 9.74
N ARG A 23 -2.77 6.64 9.27
CA ARG A 23 -2.09 5.43 9.75
C ARG A 23 -2.02 4.35 8.68
N LYS A 24 -1.05 3.47 8.83
CA LYS A 24 -0.94 2.27 8.01
C LYS A 24 -2.05 1.25 8.31
N PRO A 25 -2.59 0.54 7.29
CA PRO A 25 -3.47 -0.60 7.50
C PRO A 25 -2.82 -1.68 8.38
N SER A 26 -3.60 -2.20 9.33
CA SER A 26 -3.24 -3.27 10.23
C SER A 26 -3.53 -4.64 9.63
N LYS A 27 -2.69 -5.62 9.97
CA LYS A 27 -2.95 -7.04 9.66
C LYS A 27 -4.01 -7.68 10.56
N TYR A 28 -4.34 -7.03 11.68
CA TYR A 28 -5.21 -7.58 12.72
C TYR A 28 -6.68 -7.21 12.57
N TYR A 29 -6.99 -6.08 11.91
CA TYR A 29 -8.37 -5.67 11.65
C TYR A 29 -8.86 -6.34 10.35
N PRO A 30 -9.97 -7.12 10.37
CA PRO A 30 -10.47 -7.83 9.20
C PRO A 30 -10.71 -6.91 7.99
N GLU A 31 -11.27 -5.73 8.23
CA GLU A 31 -11.58 -4.71 7.21
C GLU A 31 -10.32 -4.08 6.56
N GLU A 32 -9.19 -4.17 7.25
CA GLU A 32 -7.89 -3.63 6.82
C GLU A 32 -6.97 -4.71 6.26
N LYS A 33 -7.23 -5.98 6.59
CA LYS A 33 -6.40 -7.12 6.20
C LYS A 33 -6.17 -7.18 4.69
N LEU A 34 -7.21 -6.89 3.90
CA LEU A 34 -7.10 -6.81 2.44
C LEU A 34 -6.13 -5.70 2.00
N LYS A 35 -6.25 -4.50 2.58
CA LYS A 35 -5.37 -3.34 2.30
C LYS A 35 -3.93 -3.65 2.71
N PHE A 36 -3.73 -4.30 3.85
CA PHE A 36 -2.42 -4.76 4.30
C PHE A 36 -1.80 -5.79 3.35
N HIS A 37 -2.58 -6.77 2.86
CA HIS A 37 -2.11 -7.76 1.90
C HIS A 37 -1.76 -7.14 0.53
N ILE A 38 -2.50 -6.11 0.11
CA ILE A 38 -2.18 -5.36 -1.12
C ILE A 38 -0.77 -4.76 -1.02
N ILE A 39 -0.45 -4.08 0.09
CA ILE A 39 0.89 -3.51 0.33
C ILE A 39 1.97 -4.61 0.31
N LEU A 40 1.71 -5.74 0.97
CA LEU A 40 2.65 -6.89 0.99
C LEU A 40 2.88 -7.48 -0.41
N HIS A 41 1.82 -7.64 -1.19
CA HIS A 41 1.91 -8.16 -2.54
C HIS A 41 2.81 -7.29 -3.41
N TYR A 42 2.63 -5.96 -3.36
CA TYR A 42 3.48 -5.05 -4.13
C TYR A 42 4.91 -4.99 -3.63
N LYS A 43 5.16 -5.08 -2.33
CA LYS A 43 6.52 -5.26 -1.79
C LYS A 43 7.21 -6.46 -2.43
N LYS A 44 6.51 -7.60 -2.53
CA LYS A 44 7.07 -8.80 -3.17
C LYS A 44 7.36 -8.57 -4.66
N LEU A 45 6.42 -7.99 -5.42
CA LEU A 45 6.63 -7.72 -6.84
C LEU A 45 7.80 -6.75 -7.10
N TYR A 46 7.93 -5.72 -6.26
CA TYR A 46 9.04 -4.75 -6.33
C TYR A 46 10.39 -5.42 -6.05
N TYR A 47 10.50 -6.19 -4.96
CA TYR A 47 11.75 -6.89 -4.65
C TYR A 47 12.09 -7.98 -5.67
N ASN A 48 11.09 -8.58 -6.31
CA ASN A 48 11.28 -9.57 -7.37
C ASN A 48 11.59 -8.94 -8.74
N GLY A 49 11.55 -7.61 -8.87
CA GLY A 49 11.80 -6.90 -10.14
C GLY A 49 10.75 -7.15 -11.23
N THR A 50 9.58 -7.70 -10.88
CA THR A 50 8.50 -8.05 -11.83
C THR A 50 7.47 -6.93 -12.01
N LEU A 51 7.66 -5.81 -11.31
CA LEU A 51 6.80 -4.65 -11.36
C LEU A 51 7.10 -3.83 -12.62
N LYS A 52 6.09 -3.57 -13.46
CA LYS A 52 6.21 -2.69 -14.63
C LYS A 52 6.57 -1.26 -14.21
N THR A 53 7.22 -0.50 -15.10
CA THR A 53 7.69 0.88 -14.88
C THR A 53 6.62 1.82 -14.30
N GLU A 54 5.40 1.83 -14.87
CA GLU A 54 4.28 2.64 -14.34
C GLU A 54 3.90 2.24 -12.91
N GLY A 55 3.89 0.93 -12.62
CA GLY A 55 3.60 0.42 -11.28
C GLY A 55 4.70 0.74 -10.27
N LEU A 56 5.94 0.95 -10.73
CA LEU A 56 7.10 1.23 -9.88
C LEU A 56 7.02 2.61 -9.24
N GLU A 57 6.64 3.64 -9.98
CA GLU A 57 6.48 5.00 -9.43
C GLU A 57 5.37 5.04 -8.37
N MET A 58 4.24 4.42 -8.67
CA MET A 58 3.11 4.36 -7.74
C MET A 58 3.45 3.56 -6.49
N PHE A 59 4.26 2.51 -6.64
CA PHE A 59 4.73 1.75 -5.50
C PHE A 59 5.73 2.53 -4.64
N LYS A 60 6.62 3.34 -5.22
CA LYS A 60 7.49 4.24 -4.46
C LYS A 60 6.66 5.22 -3.62
N GLN A 61 5.64 5.84 -4.21
CA GLN A 61 4.70 6.70 -3.47
C GLN A 61 4.02 5.95 -2.31
N LEU A 62 3.57 4.71 -2.55
CA LEU A 62 2.96 3.88 -1.50
C LEU A 62 3.92 3.57 -0.35
N LEU A 63 5.20 3.32 -0.66
CA LEU A 63 6.23 3.09 0.34
C LEU A 63 6.52 4.33 1.18
N GLU A 64 6.63 5.49 0.55
CA GLU A 64 6.79 6.77 1.24
C GLU A 64 5.62 7.01 2.20
N MET A 65 4.38 6.83 1.74
CA MET A 65 3.20 6.92 2.61
C MET A 65 3.25 5.90 3.77
N CYS A 66 3.70 4.67 3.51
CA CYS A 66 3.85 3.67 4.56
C CYS A 66 4.87 4.07 5.63
N GLU A 67 5.93 4.78 5.27
CA GLU A 67 6.93 5.29 6.22
C GLU A 67 6.41 6.54 6.95
N MET A 68 5.75 7.47 6.26
CA MET A 68 5.11 8.64 6.89
C MET A 68 4.08 8.23 7.94
N TYR A 69 3.23 7.26 7.61
CA TYR A 69 2.16 6.75 8.48
C TYR A 69 2.59 5.52 9.27
N ARG A 70 3.89 5.28 9.37
CA ARG A 70 4.44 4.21 10.22
C ARG A 70 4.03 4.51 11.65
N ARG A 71 3.48 3.51 12.34
CA ARG A 71 3.18 3.63 13.77
C ARG A 71 4.48 3.99 14.50
N LYS A 72 4.55 5.21 15.05
CA LYS A 72 5.60 5.57 16.00
C LYS A 72 5.52 4.60 17.17
N LYS A 73 6.65 4.00 17.53
CA LYS A 73 6.73 3.17 18.73
C LYS A 73 6.48 4.07 19.93
N GLN A 74 5.71 3.61 20.91
CA GLN A 74 5.35 4.37 22.11
C GLN A 74 6.54 4.61 23.09
N HIS A 75 7.77 4.42 22.63
CA HIS A 75 9.02 4.47 23.39
C HIS A 75 10.14 5.10 22.54
N GLU A 76 9.92 6.32 22.07
CA GLU A 76 11.00 7.24 21.66
C GLU A 76 11.10 8.36 22.69
#